data_AF-A0A940X875-F1
#
_entry.id   AF-A0A940X875-F1
#
_cell.length_a   1.000
_cell.length_b   1.000
_cell.length_c   1.000
_cell.angle_alpha   90.00
_cell.angle_beta   90.00
_cell.angle_gamma   90.00
#
_symmetry.space_group_name_H-M   'P 1'
#
loop_
_entity.id
_entity.type
_entity.pdbx_description
1 polymer ?
#
loop_
_entity_poly.entity_id
_entity_poly.type
_entity_poly.pdbx_seq_one_letter_code
_entity_poly.pdbx_strand_id
1 'polypeptide(L)'
;MTEQQNGRIVSIERQISKIDILITNYRTLAISIIVIGFLLIFVFYGILLGGNTNQNEIIDKLGSISGGVVSSSFSLAGLFLVYVAFLGQKQQILYQQIELIHNRYELELTRTEMSNQQLEMKKQNETLEIQKFENLFFQLLKNHNDIKKAFYYIMDLNLFAKFILAFSNHLPSSDGRDYEEETLHRSYRETLDSVSTFDYAFLYQINSLLKFVKLDGNQNINKEQYIQFVIQSLSLSERRCMFLICNYCTSINFEDKKYILECNVLNDINISNFEDFSGGVFFM
;
A
#
# COMPACT_ATOMS: atom_id res chain seq x y z
N MET A 1 -23.36 -4.61 12.51
CA MET A 1 -24.47 -3.69 12.76
C MET A 1 -24.66 -3.67 14.26
N THR A 2 -24.77 -2.50 14.90
CA THR A 2 -24.82 -2.47 16.37
C THR A 2 -26.17 -2.99 16.88
N GLU A 3 -26.18 -3.61 18.06
CA GLU A 3 -27.41 -4.11 18.69
C GLU A 3 -28.45 -2.99 18.87
N GLN A 4 -27.99 -1.77 19.14
CA GLN A 4 -28.82 -0.56 19.22
C GLN A 4 -29.43 -0.16 17.87
N GLN A 5 -28.67 -0.24 16.76
CA GLN A 5 -29.19 0.03 15.41
C GLN A 5 -30.25 -1.00 15.03
N ASN A 6 -30.02 -2.29 15.34
CA ASN A 6 -30.95 -3.36 15.05
C ASN A 6 -32.26 -3.21 15.82
N GLY A 7 -32.18 -2.91 17.13
CA GLY A 7 -33.36 -2.61 17.95
C GLY A 7 -34.17 -1.42 17.42
N ARG A 8 -33.49 -0.40 16.88
CA ARG A 8 -34.15 0.76 16.25
C ARG A 8 -34.87 0.37 14.96
N ILE A 9 -34.27 -0.42 14.07
CA ILE A 9 -34.94 -0.88 12.84
C ILE A 9 -36.19 -1.68 13.17
N VAL A 10 -36.10 -2.65 14.08
CA VAL A 10 -37.26 -3.45 14.52
C VAL A 10 -38.38 -2.56 15.09
N SER A 11 -38.02 -1.50 15.82
CA SER A 11 -39.02 -0.54 16.32
C SER A 11 -39.71 0.26 15.22
N ILE A 12 -39.00 0.59 14.14
CA ILE A 12 -39.52 1.32 12.98
C ILE A 12 -40.41 0.40 12.15
N GLU A 13 -40.01 -0.83 11.90
CA GLU A 13 -40.81 -1.84 11.19
C GLU A 13 -42.16 -2.08 11.89
N ARG A 14 -42.16 -2.16 13.22
CA ARG A 14 -43.42 -2.22 14.00
C ARG A 14 -44.30 -0.99 13.81
N GLN A 15 -43.72 0.20 13.66
CA GLN A 15 -44.50 1.42 13.38
C GLN A 15 -45.07 1.42 11.97
N ILE A 16 -44.30 0.96 10.97
CA ILE A 16 -44.76 0.78 9.58
C ILE A 16 -45.97 -0.15 9.55
N SER A 17 -45.87 -1.33 10.18
CA SER A 17 -46.97 -2.30 10.24
C SER A 17 -48.25 -1.72 10.88
N LYS A 18 -48.11 -0.92 11.94
CA LYS A 18 -49.25 -0.21 12.54
C LYS A 18 -49.88 0.81 11.57
N ILE A 19 -49.05 1.56 10.84
CA ILE A 19 -49.51 2.55 9.88
C ILE A 19 -50.23 1.87 8.70
N ASP A 20 -49.74 0.73 8.23
CA ASP A 20 -50.38 -0.06 7.17
C ASP A 20 -51.83 -0.42 7.53
N ILE A 21 -52.04 -0.91 8.75
CA ILE A 21 -53.38 -1.25 9.26
C ILE A 21 -54.29 -0.01 9.30
N LEU A 22 -53.75 1.15 9.72
CA LEU A 22 -54.52 2.39 9.74
C LEU A 22 -54.89 2.83 8.32
N ILE A 23 -53.94 2.79 7.38
CA ILE A 23 -54.17 3.13 5.96
C ILE A 23 -55.29 2.26 5.39
N THR A 24 -55.25 0.94 5.59
CA THR A 24 -56.28 0.03 5.07
C THR A 24 -57.65 0.31 5.68
N ASN A 25 -57.73 0.59 6.98
CA ASN A 25 -58.99 0.84 7.67
C ASN A 25 -59.62 2.16 7.20
N TYR A 26 -58.87 3.26 7.19
CA TYR A 26 -59.40 4.57 6.78
C TYR A 26 -59.71 4.64 5.28
N ARG A 27 -58.94 3.95 4.44
CA ARG A 27 -59.24 3.82 3.01
C ARG A 27 -60.57 3.08 2.78
N THR A 28 -60.79 1.98 3.48
CA THR A 28 -62.02 1.19 3.37
C THR A 28 -63.23 2.00 3.86
N LEU A 29 -63.06 2.75 4.95
CA LEU A 29 -64.08 3.65 5.49
C LEU A 29 -64.44 4.76 4.49
N ALA A 30 -63.43 5.43 3.90
CA ALA A 30 -63.65 6.47 2.90
C ALA A 30 -64.42 5.94 1.67
N ILE A 31 -64.03 4.79 1.15
CA ILE A 31 -64.71 4.13 0.01
C ILE A 31 -66.15 3.77 0.38
N SER A 32 -66.37 3.24 1.59
CA SER A 32 -67.71 2.90 2.07
C SER A 32 -68.63 4.12 2.13
N ILE A 33 -68.12 5.27 2.60
CA ILE A 33 -68.89 6.53 2.62
C ILE A 33 -69.24 6.99 1.20
N ILE A 34 -68.30 6.88 0.24
CA ILE A 34 -68.55 7.23 -1.16
C ILE A 34 -69.66 6.35 -1.75
N VAL A 35 -69.58 5.04 -1.54
CA VAL A 35 -70.58 4.07 -2.01
C VAL A 35 -71.95 4.35 -1.39
N ILE A 36 -72.01 4.62 -0.08
CA ILE A 36 -73.25 4.99 0.61
C ILE A 36 -73.82 6.29 0.03
N GLY A 37 -72.97 7.30 -0.21
CA GLY A 37 -73.38 8.58 -0.81
C GLY A 37 -74.03 8.39 -2.19
N PHE A 38 -73.45 7.54 -3.04
CA PHE A 38 -74.06 7.18 -4.33
C PHE A 38 -75.36 6.38 -4.16
N LEU A 39 -75.39 5.41 -3.26
CA LEU A 39 -76.58 4.59 -3.00
C LEU A 39 -77.75 5.46 -2.54
N LEU A 40 -77.51 6.44 -1.67
CA LEU A 40 -78.54 7.39 -1.22
C LEU A 40 -79.15 8.16 -2.41
N ILE A 41 -78.34 8.64 -3.35
CA ILE A 41 -78.85 9.31 -4.56
C ILE A 41 -79.81 8.38 -5.33
N PHE A 42 -79.42 7.12 -5.55
CA PHE A 42 -80.24 6.15 -6.27
C PHE A 42 -81.55 5.82 -5.53
N VAL A 43 -81.49 5.62 -4.20
CA VAL A 43 -82.68 5.34 -3.38
C VAL A 43 -83.65 6.52 -3.40
N PHE A 44 -83.15 7.75 -3.20
CA PHE A 44 -84.00 8.93 -3.24
C PHE A 44 -84.58 9.20 -4.63
N TYR A 45 -83.81 8.98 -5.68
CA TYR A 45 -84.31 9.05 -7.05
C TYR A 45 -85.44 8.05 -7.31
N GLY A 46 -85.28 6.80 -6.88
CA GLY A 46 -86.32 5.77 -7.00
C GLY A 46 -87.60 6.08 -6.23
N ILE A 47 -87.49 6.60 -4.99
CA ILE A 47 -88.64 7.03 -4.19
C ILE A 47 -89.40 8.17 -4.88
N LEU A 48 -88.68 9.16 -5.43
CA LEU A 48 -89.29 10.32 -6.09
C LEU A 48 -89.98 9.97 -7.42
N LEU A 49 -89.47 9.00 -8.18
CA LEU A 49 -90.12 8.49 -9.39
C LEU A 49 -91.41 7.70 -9.11
N GLY A 50 -91.51 7.03 -7.96
CA GLY A 50 -92.70 6.29 -7.53
C GLY A 50 -93.83 7.17 -6.98
N GLY A 51 -93.53 8.43 -6.63
CA GLY A 51 -94.53 9.44 -6.25
C GLY A 51 -95.08 10.17 -7.48
N ASN A 52 -96.38 10.48 -7.50
CA ASN A 52 -97.04 11.26 -8.56
C ASN A 52 -96.66 12.75 -8.50
N THR A 53 -95.36 13.03 -8.61
CA THR A 53 -94.73 14.34 -8.41
C THR A 53 -94.31 14.91 -9.76
N ASN A 54 -94.48 16.22 -9.95
CA ASN A 54 -94.08 16.88 -11.20
C ASN A 54 -92.56 16.81 -11.40
N GLN A 55 -92.10 16.69 -12.67
CA GLN A 55 -90.68 16.54 -13.00
C GLN A 55 -89.78 17.65 -12.42
N ASN A 56 -90.25 18.90 -12.41
CA ASN A 56 -89.48 20.02 -11.86
C ASN A 56 -89.27 19.89 -10.34
N GLU A 57 -90.26 19.38 -9.61
CA GLU A 57 -90.18 19.20 -8.16
C GLU A 57 -89.24 18.05 -7.75
N ILE A 58 -89.12 17.03 -8.62
CA ILE A 58 -88.16 15.92 -8.45
C ILE A 58 -86.73 16.46 -8.54
N ILE A 59 -86.45 17.32 -9.51
CA ILE A 59 -85.11 17.90 -9.73
C ILE A 59 -84.72 18.79 -8.54
N ASP A 60 -85.64 19.63 -8.05
CA ASP A 60 -85.37 20.52 -6.91
C ASP A 60 -85.07 19.74 -5.61
N LYS A 61 -85.86 18.71 -5.31
CA LYS A 61 -85.65 17.86 -4.13
C LYS A 61 -84.36 17.05 -4.22
N LEU A 62 -84.04 16.53 -5.40
CA LEU A 62 -82.81 15.78 -5.63
C LEU A 62 -81.57 16.69 -5.53
N GLY A 63 -81.66 17.91 -6.06
CA GLY A 63 -80.64 18.94 -5.90
C GLY A 63 -80.38 19.29 -4.43
N SER A 64 -81.44 19.43 -3.62
CA SER A 64 -81.32 19.70 -2.18
C SER A 64 -80.62 18.56 -1.41
N ILE A 65 -80.98 17.30 -1.67
CA ILE A 65 -80.37 16.13 -1.02
C ILE A 65 -78.91 15.96 -1.47
N SER A 66 -78.65 16.14 -2.77
CA SER A 66 -77.30 16.09 -3.34
C SER A 66 -76.40 17.18 -2.75
N GLY A 67 -76.91 18.41 -2.64
CA GLY A 67 -76.20 19.55 -2.06
C GLY A 67 -75.98 19.45 -0.55
N GLY A 68 -76.86 18.75 0.17
CA GLY A 68 -76.76 18.57 1.63
C GLY A 68 -76.00 17.31 2.04
N VAL A 69 -76.71 16.18 2.09
CA VAL A 69 -76.23 14.93 2.72
C VAL A 69 -75.13 14.26 1.89
N VAL A 70 -75.29 14.23 0.57
CA VAL A 70 -74.31 13.59 -0.33
C VAL A 70 -73.02 14.41 -0.36
N SER A 71 -73.12 15.73 -0.52
CA SER A 71 -71.98 16.66 -0.48
C SER A 71 -71.20 16.56 0.84
N SER A 72 -71.91 16.48 1.98
CA SER A 72 -71.29 16.31 3.30
C SER A 72 -70.58 14.95 3.43
N SER A 73 -71.19 13.88 2.91
CA SER A 73 -70.60 12.54 2.89
C SER A 73 -69.33 12.50 2.04
N PHE A 74 -69.34 13.12 0.85
CA PHE A 74 -68.17 13.18 -0.02
C PHE A 74 -67.06 14.04 0.58
N SER A 75 -67.40 15.12 1.27
CA SER A 75 -66.43 15.95 1.99
C SER A 75 -65.77 15.17 3.14
N LEU A 76 -66.53 14.38 3.89
CA LEU A 76 -65.99 13.51 4.94
C LEU A 76 -65.11 12.40 4.37
N ALA A 77 -65.50 11.78 3.26
CA ALA A 77 -64.67 10.81 2.55
C ALA A 77 -63.37 11.45 2.05
N GLY A 78 -63.44 12.67 1.50
CA GLY A 78 -62.29 13.46 1.08
C GLY A 78 -61.30 13.70 2.22
N LEU A 79 -61.80 14.05 3.41
CA LEU A 79 -60.97 14.21 4.62
C LEU A 79 -60.23 12.92 4.99
N PHE A 80 -60.92 11.76 4.95
CA PHE A 80 -60.27 10.47 5.21
C PHE A 80 -59.21 10.13 4.16
N LEU A 81 -59.44 10.45 2.89
CA LEU A 81 -58.43 10.25 1.84
C LEU A 81 -57.21 11.13 2.05
N VAL A 82 -57.38 12.40 2.43
CA VAL A 82 -56.27 13.30 2.81
C VAL A 82 -55.50 12.73 4.00
N TYR A 83 -56.20 12.21 5.02
CA TYR A 83 -55.56 11.58 6.17
C TYR A 83 -54.76 10.32 5.78
N VAL A 84 -55.29 9.49 4.88
CA VAL A 84 -54.58 8.32 4.32
C VAL A 84 -53.32 8.76 3.57
N ALA A 85 -53.38 9.86 2.80
CA ALA A 85 -52.19 10.40 2.13
C ALA A 85 -51.10 10.82 3.13
N PHE A 86 -51.47 11.46 4.23
CA PHE A 86 -50.52 11.80 5.31
C PHE A 86 -49.91 10.56 5.97
N LEU A 87 -50.70 9.51 6.19
CA LEU A 87 -50.18 8.24 6.70
C LEU A 87 -49.19 7.59 5.72
N GLY A 88 -49.49 7.62 4.43
CA GLY A 88 -48.57 7.14 3.38
C GLY A 88 -47.25 7.93 3.38
N GLN A 89 -47.31 9.25 3.50
CA GLN A 89 -46.11 10.09 3.62
C GLN A 89 -45.29 9.74 4.88
N LYS A 90 -45.96 9.53 6.02
CA LYS A 90 -45.30 9.11 7.27
C LYS A 90 -44.62 7.75 7.10
N GLN A 91 -45.27 6.81 6.43
CA GLN A 91 -44.70 5.49 6.13
C GLN A 91 -43.44 5.61 5.28
N GLN A 92 -43.46 6.44 4.23
CA GLN A 92 -42.29 6.70 3.38
C GLN A 92 -41.10 7.25 4.19
N ILE A 93 -41.35 8.16 5.12
CA ILE A 93 -40.29 8.70 6.01
C ILE A 93 -39.68 7.59 6.87
N LEU A 94 -40.49 6.65 7.38
CA LEU A 94 -39.97 5.53 8.17
C LEU A 94 -39.09 4.59 7.33
N TYR A 95 -39.48 4.28 6.10
CA TYR A 95 -38.63 3.52 5.18
C TYR A 95 -37.30 4.24 4.90
N GLN A 96 -37.35 5.55 4.64
CA GLN A 96 -36.14 6.37 4.45
C GLN A 96 -35.21 6.34 5.68
N GLN A 97 -35.77 6.29 6.89
CA GLN A 97 -34.96 6.15 8.11
C GLN A 97 -34.23 4.81 8.19
N ILE A 98 -34.88 3.71 7.78
CA ILE A 98 -34.25 2.37 7.72
C ILE A 98 -33.09 2.40 6.72
N GLU A 99 -33.34 2.91 5.51
CA GLU A 99 -32.31 3.03 4.46
C GLU A 99 -31.11 3.87 4.93
N LEU A 100 -31.35 5.00 5.61
CA LEU A 100 -30.29 5.83 6.18
C LEU A 100 -29.47 5.09 7.25
N ILE A 101 -30.09 4.21 8.05
CA ILE A 101 -29.36 3.41 9.04
C ILE A 101 -28.45 2.40 8.33
N HIS A 102 -28.95 1.71 7.30
CA HIS A 102 -28.15 0.78 6.50
C HIS A 102 -26.98 1.49 5.80
N ASN A 103 -27.25 2.59 5.10
CA ASN A 103 -26.21 3.36 4.41
C ASN A 103 -25.12 3.86 5.36
N ARG A 104 -25.48 4.32 6.57
CA ARG A 104 -24.50 4.72 7.58
C ARG A 104 -23.64 3.54 8.03
N TYR A 105 -24.24 2.38 8.24
CA TYR A 105 -23.53 1.18 8.64
C TYR A 105 -22.55 0.72 7.54
N GLU A 106 -22.95 0.73 6.28
CA GLU A 106 -22.07 0.41 5.15
C GLU A 106 -20.91 1.40 5.01
N LEU A 107 -21.17 2.71 5.20
CA LEU A 107 -20.12 3.73 5.20
C LEU A 107 -19.12 3.54 6.34
N GLU A 108 -19.57 3.14 7.52
CA GLU A 108 -18.69 2.81 8.66
C GLU A 108 -17.78 1.62 8.31
N LEU A 109 -18.34 0.54 7.78
CA LEU A 109 -17.57 -0.63 7.34
C LEU A 109 -16.54 -0.26 6.26
N THR A 110 -16.96 0.50 5.25
CA THR A 110 -16.09 0.94 4.15
C THR A 110 -14.94 1.80 4.66
N ARG A 111 -15.19 2.69 5.64
CA ARG A 111 -14.13 3.49 6.27
C ARG A 111 -13.12 2.64 7.02
N THR A 112 -13.59 1.64 7.77
CA THR A 112 -12.70 0.69 8.46
C THR A 112 -11.87 -0.10 7.46
N GLU A 113 -12.47 -0.60 6.39
CA GLU A 113 -11.76 -1.33 5.35
C GLU A 113 -10.70 -0.45 4.64
N MET A 114 -11.06 0.78 4.25
CA MET A 114 -10.10 1.73 3.67
C MET A 114 -8.95 2.04 4.62
N SER A 115 -9.21 2.19 5.92
CA SER A 115 -8.16 2.41 6.92
C SER A 115 -7.20 1.22 7.01
N ASN A 116 -7.72 -0.01 6.93
CA ASN A 116 -6.89 -1.21 6.96
C ASN A 116 -6.05 -1.34 5.68
N GLN A 117 -6.64 -1.07 4.52
CA GLN A 117 -5.92 -1.05 3.23
C GLN A 117 -4.81 0.00 3.22
N GLN A 118 -5.05 1.20 3.76
CA GLN A 118 -4.00 2.22 3.89
C GLN A 118 -2.82 1.75 4.75
N LEU A 119 -3.10 1.06 5.87
CA LEU A 119 -2.05 0.50 6.73
C LEU A 119 -1.25 -0.58 6.01
N GLU A 120 -1.92 -1.46 5.26
CA GLU A 120 -1.28 -2.51 4.47
C GLU A 120 -0.43 -1.93 3.34
N MET A 121 -0.95 -0.94 2.60
CA MET A 121 -0.20 -0.23 1.56
C MET A 121 1.05 0.45 2.11
N LYS A 122 0.98 1.01 3.33
CA LYS A 122 2.15 1.59 3.98
C LYS A 122 3.23 0.54 4.24
N LYS A 123 2.85 -0.62 4.81
CA LYS A 123 3.77 -1.74 5.04
C LYS A 123 4.35 -2.28 3.74
N GLN A 124 3.54 -2.36 2.69
CA GLN A 124 3.97 -2.79 1.37
C GLN A 124 4.98 -1.80 0.77
N ASN A 125 4.72 -0.49 0.86
CA ASN A 125 5.67 0.52 0.39
C ASN A 125 7.01 0.44 1.12
N GLU A 126 6.99 0.27 2.45
CA GLU A 126 8.23 0.06 3.23
C GLU A 126 8.99 -1.19 2.77
N THR A 127 8.27 -2.28 2.49
CA THR A 127 8.87 -3.52 1.95
C THR A 127 9.43 -3.32 0.53
N LEU A 128 8.73 -2.60 -0.33
CA LEU A 128 9.16 -2.32 -1.70
C LEU A 128 10.43 -1.49 -1.75
N GLU A 129 10.60 -0.51 -0.85
CA GLU A 129 11.84 0.27 -0.78
C GLU A 129 13.03 -0.63 -0.40
N ILE A 130 12.86 -1.55 0.54
CA ILE A 130 13.91 -2.54 0.89
C ILE A 130 14.21 -3.45 -0.30
N GLN A 131 13.19 -3.99 -0.96
CA GLN A 131 13.35 -4.87 -2.13
C GLN A 131 14.04 -4.16 -3.30
N LYS A 132 13.70 -2.89 -3.56
CA LYS A 132 14.37 -2.10 -4.61
C LYS A 132 15.86 -1.96 -4.31
N PHE A 133 16.20 -1.61 -3.07
CA PHE A 133 17.59 -1.54 -2.65
C PHE A 133 18.30 -2.89 -2.82
N GLU A 134 17.72 -3.97 -2.30
CA GLU A 134 18.29 -5.32 -2.37
C GLU A 134 18.53 -5.76 -3.82
N ASN A 135 17.55 -5.57 -4.69
CA ASN A 135 17.66 -5.90 -6.10
C ASN A 135 18.80 -5.12 -6.77
N LEU A 136 18.89 -3.82 -6.54
CA LEU A 136 19.97 -3.00 -7.10
C LEU A 136 21.34 -3.39 -6.53
N PHE A 137 21.43 -3.62 -5.21
CA PHE A 137 22.64 -4.07 -4.54
C PHE A 137 23.17 -5.38 -5.15
N PHE A 138 22.32 -6.41 -5.23
CA PHE A 138 22.74 -7.71 -5.74
C PHE A 138 23.00 -7.69 -7.24
N GLN A 139 22.34 -6.83 -8.02
CA GLN A 139 22.69 -6.61 -9.42
C GLN A 139 24.08 -5.98 -9.57
N LEU A 140 24.40 -4.95 -8.78
CA LEU A 140 25.72 -4.32 -8.78
C LEU A 140 26.81 -5.31 -8.35
N LEU A 141 26.55 -6.09 -7.29
CA LEU A 141 27.48 -7.11 -6.80
C LEU A 141 27.71 -8.21 -7.83
N LYS A 142 26.64 -8.66 -8.51
CA LYS A 142 26.75 -9.63 -9.59
C LYS A 142 27.58 -9.08 -10.75
N ASN A 143 27.30 -7.84 -11.18
CA ASN A 143 28.07 -7.20 -12.25
C ASN A 143 29.56 -7.11 -11.92
N HIS A 144 29.90 -6.74 -10.67
CA HIS A 144 31.29 -6.77 -10.20
C HIS A 144 31.92 -8.17 -10.34
N ASN A 145 31.20 -9.21 -9.89
CA ASN A 145 31.69 -10.59 -9.98
C ASN A 145 31.84 -11.07 -11.44
N ASP A 146 30.96 -10.65 -12.34
CA ASP A 146 31.01 -11.03 -13.76
C ASP A 146 32.19 -10.35 -14.47
N ILE A 147 32.41 -9.05 -14.23
CA ILE A 147 33.60 -8.32 -14.73
C ILE A 147 34.86 -8.98 -14.17
N LYS A 148 34.85 -9.32 -12.88
CA LYS A 148 35.99 -9.98 -12.24
C LYS A 148 36.37 -11.30 -12.91
N LYS A 149 35.40 -12.15 -13.19
CA LYS A 149 35.62 -13.43 -13.88
C LYS A 149 36.19 -13.21 -15.27
N ALA A 150 35.62 -12.29 -16.04
CA ALA A 150 36.02 -12.05 -17.42
C ALA A 150 37.46 -11.50 -17.52
N PHE A 151 37.75 -10.41 -16.80
CA PHE A 151 39.01 -9.68 -16.99
C PHE A 151 40.14 -10.21 -16.11
N TYR A 152 39.90 -10.40 -14.81
CA TYR A 152 40.98 -10.68 -13.88
C TYR A 152 41.32 -12.17 -13.73
N TYR A 153 40.37 -13.06 -14.01
CA TYR A 153 40.60 -14.51 -13.93
C TYR A 153 40.84 -15.17 -15.28
N ILE A 154 39.96 -14.94 -16.26
CA ILE A 154 40.04 -15.62 -17.56
C ILE A 154 41.12 -14.99 -18.46
N MET A 155 41.09 -13.67 -18.63
CA MET A 155 42.03 -13.00 -19.54
C MET A 155 43.44 -12.92 -18.97
N ASP A 156 43.60 -12.62 -17.67
CA ASP A 156 44.91 -12.39 -17.06
C ASP A 156 45.44 -13.53 -16.18
N LEU A 157 44.83 -14.72 -16.20
CA LEU A 157 45.24 -15.91 -15.41
C LEU A 157 45.51 -15.54 -13.93
N ASN A 158 44.48 -15.03 -13.25
CA ASN A 158 44.49 -14.59 -11.85
C ASN A 158 45.47 -13.42 -11.57
N LEU A 159 45.12 -12.25 -12.12
CA LEU A 159 45.89 -11.00 -12.01
C LEU A 159 46.25 -10.65 -10.55
N PHE A 160 45.30 -10.80 -9.63
CA PHE A 160 45.51 -10.45 -8.23
C PHE A 160 46.58 -11.34 -7.57
N ALA A 161 46.52 -12.65 -7.79
CA ALA A 161 47.54 -13.56 -7.26
C ALA A 161 48.93 -13.26 -7.85
N LYS A 162 49.00 -12.96 -9.15
CA LYS A 162 50.26 -12.55 -9.81
C LYS A 162 50.83 -11.26 -9.24
N PHE A 163 49.97 -10.27 -9.00
CA PHE A 163 50.38 -8.99 -8.42
C PHE A 163 50.94 -9.19 -7.00
N ILE A 164 50.26 -9.98 -6.17
CA ILE A 164 50.74 -10.32 -4.83
C ILE A 164 52.07 -11.08 -4.88
N LEU A 165 52.22 -12.03 -5.80
CA LEU A 165 53.45 -12.81 -5.95
C LEU A 165 54.61 -11.94 -6.44
N ALA A 166 54.36 -11.03 -7.39
CA ALA A 166 55.35 -10.05 -7.83
C ALA A 166 55.79 -9.17 -6.66
N PHE A 167 54.84 -8.65 -5.87
CA PHE A 167 55.15 -7.90 -4.66
C PHE A 167 56.00 -8.68 -3.66
N SER A 168 55.65 -9.95 -3.40
CA SER A 168 56.45 -10.78 -2.49
C SER A 168 57.87 -11.04 -2.99
N ASN A 169 58.09 -11.10 -4.31
CA ASN A 169 59.42 -11.30 -4.89
C ASN A 169 60.29 -10.04 -4.84
N HIS A 170 59.68 -8.86 -4.79
CA HIS A 170 60.37 -7.57 -4.65
C HIS A 170 60.66 -7.22 -3.18
N LEU A 171 60.05 -7.92 -2.22
CA LEU A 171 60.38 -7.74 -0.81
C LEU A 171 61.76 -8.33 -0.50
N PRO A 172 62.64 -7.59 0.20
CA PRO A 172 63.91 -8.16 0.66
C PRO A 172 63.66 -9.27 1.68
N SER A 173 64.56 -10.25 1.74
CA SER A 173 64.49 -11.36 2.69
C SER A 173 64.27 -10.86 4.12
N SER A 174 63.17 -11.29 4.75
CA SER A 174 62.84 -10.92 6.12
C SER A 174 63.76 -11.66 7.10
N ASP A 175 64.64 -10.94 7.78
CA ASP A 175 65.38 -11.43 8.96
C ASP A 175 64.51 -11.37 10.24
N GLY A 176 63.18 -11.43 10.12
CA GLY A 176 62.25 -11.32 11.26
C GLY A 176 62.10 -9.89 11.82
N ARG A 177 62.48 -8.87 11.04
CA ARG A 177 62.25 -7.45 11.35
C ARG A 177 61.10 -6.90 10.51
N ASP A 178 60.32 -6.00 11.10
CA ASP A 178 59.32 -5.20 10.38
C ASP A 178 59.97 -4.44 9.23
N TYR A 179 59.29 -4.38 8.09
CA TYR A 179 59.77 -3.61 6.94
C TYR A 179 59.60 -2.12 7.18
N GLU A 180 60.66 -1.35 6.91
CA GLU A 180 60.55 0.11 6.84
C GLU A 180 59.59 0.53 5.72
N GLU A 181 58.80 1.58 5.97
CA GLU A 181 57.78 2.09 5.04
C GLU A 181 58.36 2.43 3.66
N GLU A 182 59.59 2.95 3.60
CA GLU A 182 60.28 3.25 2.36
C GLU A 182 60.59 1.99 1.52
N THR A 183 60.87 0.87 2.19
CA THR A 183 61.11 -0.42 1.53
C THR A 183 59.82 -0.97 0.93
N LEU A 184 58.69 -0.82 1.62
CA LEU A 184 57.38 -1.22 1.13
C LEU A 184 56.95 -0.38 -0.09
N HIS A 185 57.17 0.93 -0.05
CA HIS A 185 56.91 1.81 -1.20
C HIS A 185 57.78 1.48 -2.41
N ARG A 186 59.06 1.14 -2.21
CA ARG A 186 59.96 0.72 -3.28
C ARG A 186 59.48 -0.58 -3.92
N SER A 187 59.19 -1.59 -3.09
CA SER A 187 58.72 -2.91 -3.54
C SER A 187 57.40 -2.79 -4.31
N TYR A 188 56.47 -1.92 -3.85
CA TYR A 188 55.22 -1.64 -4.55
C TYR A 188 55.45 -1.02 -5.93
N ARG A 189 56.37 -0.05 -6.03
CA ARG A 189 56.68 0.61 -7.31
C ARG A 189 57.26 -0.38 -8.33
N GLU A 190 58.22 -1.20 -7.91
CA GLU A 190 58.82 -2.24 -8.77
C GLU A 190 57.78 -3.28 -9.22
N THR A 191 56.85 -3.63 -8.34
CA THR A 191 55.72 -4.51 -8.67
C THR A 191 54.85 -3.91 -9.77
N LEU A 192 54.50 -2.63 -9.65
CA LEU A 192 53.68 -1.95 -10.64
C LEU A 192 54.37 -1.88 -12.00
N ASP A 193 55.69 -1.64 -12.02
CA ASP A 193 56.49 -1.63 -13.25
C ASP A 193 56.59 -3.02 -13.90
N SER A 194 56.55 -4.09 -13.11
CA SER A 194 56.59 -5.48 -13.61
C SER A 194 55.24 -5.99 -14.14
N VAL A 195 54.11 -5.43 -13.66
CA VAL A 195 52.76 -5.79 -14.10
C VAL A 195 52.25 -4.74 -15.08
N SER A 196 52.53 -4.95 -16.36
CA SER A 196 52.47 -3.91 -17.41
C SER A 196 51.09 -3.28 -17.71
N THR A 197 49.99 -3.75 -17.11
CA THR A 197 48.65 -3.15 -17.27
C THR A 197 47.73 -3.46 -16.08
N PHE A 198 48.11 -3.06 -14.87
CA PHE A 198 47.20 -3.20 -13.72
C PHE A 198 46.09 -2.12 -13.73
N ASP A 199 44.85 -2.51 -14.01
CA ASP A 199 43.69 -1.61 -14.03
C ASP A 199 43.03 -1.50 -12.64
N TYR A 200 42.78 -0.27 -12.19
CA TYR A 200 42.12 0.05 -10.92
C TYR A 200 40.58 0.03 -10.99
N ALA A 201 39.98 -0.32 -12.14
CA ALA A 201 38.53 -0.40 -12.32
C ALA A 201 37.81 -1.21 -11.22
N PHE A 202 38.40 -2.32 -10.77
CA PHE A 202 37.80 -3.13 -9.69
C PHE A 202 37.69 -2.36 -8.37
N LEU A 203 38.67 -1.51 -8.04
CA LEU A 203 38.67 -0.71 -6.83
C LEU A 203 37.58 0.35 -6.88
N TYR A 204 37.41 1.01 -8.03
CA TYR A 204 36.32 1.97 -8.25
C TYR A 204 34.95 1.32 -8.14
N GLN A 205 34.79 0.09 -8.64
CA GLN A 205 33.53 -0.66 -8.53
C GLN A 205 33.19 -0.99 -7.09
N ILE A 206 34.15 -1.49 -6.31
CA ILE A 206 33.95 -1.78 -4.89
C ILE A 206 33.67 -0.51 -4.10
N ASN A 207 34.44 0.56 -4.33
CA ASN A 207 34.20 1.86 -3.68
C ASN A 207 32.80 2.40 -4.03
N SER A 208 32.35 2.26 -5.28
CA SER A 208 31.01 2.69 -5.73
C SER A 208 29.90 1.86 -5.08
N LEU A 209 30.12 0.55 -4.92
CA LEU A 209 29.18 -0.35 -4.28
C LEU A 209 29.06 -0.06 -2.77
N LEU A 210 30.18 0.20 -2.09
CA LEU A 210 30.18 0.64 -0.69
C LEU A 210 29.57 2.03 -0.51
N LYS A 211 29.84 2.95 -1.45
CA LYS A 211 29.18 4.26 -1.50
C LYS A 211 27.67 4.12 -1.60
N PHE A 212 27.18 3.24 -2.46
CA PHE A 212 25.74 2.95 -2.58
C PHE A 212 25.14 2.49 -1.24
N VAL A 213 25.78 1.53 -0.56
CA VAL A 213 25.32 1.05 0.76
C VAL A 213 25.37 2.14 1.84
N LYS A 214 26.44 2.95 1.88
CA LYS A 214 26.61 3.99 2.90
C LYS A 214 25.66 5.17 2.72
N LEU A 215 25.51 5.65 1.49
CA LEU A 215 24.71 6.84 1.17
C LEU A 215 23.21 6.54 1.06
N ASP A 216 22.81 5.27 1.05
CA ASP A 216 21.39 4.93 1.06
C ASP A 216 20.69 5.54 2.30
N GLY A 217 19.59 6.25 2.05
CA GLY A 217 18.87 7.00 3.08
C GLY A 217 17.89 6.14 3.90
N ASN A 218 17.71 4.87 3.55
CA ASN A 218 16.74 4.00 4.19
C ASN A 218 17.25 3.49 5.53
N GLN A 219 16.60 3.91 6.61
CA GLN A 219 16.97 3.53 7.98
C GLN A 219 16.67 2.06 8.30
N ASN A 220 15.79 1.42 7.54
CA ASN A 220 15.41 0.03 7.77
C ASN A 220 16.45 -0.98 7.24
N ILE A 221 17.50 -0.49 6.57
CA ILE A 221 18.53 -1.30 5.97
C ILE A 221 19.69 -1.47 6.94
N ASN A 222 20.02 -2.71 7.26
CA ASN A 222 21.21 -3.03 8.04
C ASN A 222 22.48 -2.88 7.18
N LYS A 223 23.02 -1.66 7.12
CA LYS A 223 24.19 -1.32 6.29
C LYS A 223 25.41 -2.20 6.58
N GLU A 224 25.62 -2.59 7.84
CA GLU A 224 26.76 -3.43 8.23
C GLU A 224 26.67 -4.82 7.59
N GLN A 225 25.47 -5.41 7.56
CA GLN A 225 25.24 -6.70 6.91
C GLN A 225 25.59 -6.66 5.42
N TYR A 226 25.18 -5.60 4.71
CA TYR A 226 25.50 -5.45 3.29
C TYR A 226 26.98 -5.23 3.05
N ILE A 227 27.67 -4.45 3.89
CA ILE A 227 29.13 -4.29 3.85
C ILE A 227 29.82 -5.66 4.04
N GLN A 228 29.33 -6.49 4.96
CA GLN A 228 29.86 -7.85 5.16
C GLN A 228 29.67 -8.73 3.93
N PHE A 229 28.54 -8.64 3.21
CA PHE A 229 28.37 -9.36 1.94
C PHE A 229 29.39 -8.92 0.88
N VAL A 230 29.74 -7.62 0.84
CA VAL A 230 30.81 -7.14 -0.05
C VAL A 230 32.14 -7.75 0.34
N ILE A 231 32.50 -7.67 1.63
CA ILE A 231 33.77 -8.22 2.13
C ILE A 231 33.89 -9.72 1.83
N GLN A 232 32.82 -10.49 2.07
CA GLN A 232 32.78 -11.93 1.79
C GLN A 232 32.82 -12.28 0.30
N SER A 233 32.42 -11.36 -0.58
CA SER A 233 32.53 -11.56 -2.04
C SER A 233 33.95 -11.40 -2.57
N LEU A 234 34.84 -10.80 -1.77
CA LEU A 234 36.22 -10.52 -2.15
C LEU A 234 37.15 -11.65 -1.70
N SER A 235 38.04 -12.09 -2.59
CA SER A 235 39.07 -13.08 -2.24
C SER A 235 40.19 -12.46 -1.40
N LEU A 236 40.95 -13.29 -0.67
CA LEU A 236 42.08 -12.81 0.14
C LEU A 236 43.12 -12.06 -0.72
N SER A 237 43.42 -12.57 -1.92
CA SER A 237 44.34 -11.92 -2.87
C SER A 237 43.81 -10.57 -3.34
N GLU A 238 42.51 -10.46 -3.64
CA GLU A 238 41.87 -9.18 -4.02
C GLU A 238 42.01 -8.15 -2.90
N ARG A 239 41.70 -8.55 -1.66
CA ARG A 239 41.75 -7.64 -0.52
C ARG A 239 43.18 -7.21 -0.19
N ARG A 240 44.16 -8.11 -0.32
CA ARG A 240 45.60 -7.77 -0.19
C ARG A 240 46.06 -6.82 -1.29
N CYS A 241 45.63 -7.02 -2.54
CA CYS A 241 45.90 -6.08 -3.62
C CYS A 241 45.30 -4.71 -3.30
N MET A 242 44.04 -4.65 -2.88
CA MET A 242 43.39 -3.40 -2.46
C MET A 242 44.15 -2.71 -1.33
N PHE A 243 44.63 -3.47 -0.34
CA PHE A 243 45.44 -2.92 0.75
C PHE A 243 46.70 -2.24 0.21
N LEU A 244 47.45 -2.92 -0.65
CA LEU A 244 48.68 -2.37 -1.23
C LEU A 244 48.40 -1.11 -2.04
N ILE A 245 47.35 -1.15 -2.86
CA ILE A 245 46.95 -0.02 -3.71
C ILE A 245 46.47 1.17 -2.86
N CYS A 246 45.60 0.93 -1.86
CA CYS A 246 45.07 2.00 -1.02
C CYS A 246 46.14 2.70 -0.19
N ASN A 247 47.18 1.98 0.25
CA ASN A 247 48.23 2.55 1.10
C ASN A 247 49.41 3.12 0.31
N TYR A 248 49.85 2.46 -0.77
CA TYR A 248 51.11 2.81 -1.43
C TYR A 248 50.95 3.45 -2.81
N CYS A 249 49.75 3.41 -3.41
CA CYS A 249 49.52 4.04 -4.71
C CYS A 249 49.28 5.55 -4.58
N THR A 250 50.16 6.34 -5.18
CA THR A 250 50.07 7.82 -5.18
C THR A 250 49.13 8.36 -6.25
N SER A 251 48.76 7.55 -7.26
CA SER A 251 47.89 7.97 -8.37
C SER A 251 46.41 7.96 -8.05
N ILE A 252 45.99 7.32 -6.95
CA ILE A 252 44.59 7.18 -6.57
C ILE A 252 44.23 8.25 -5.53
N ASN A 253 43.21 9.03 -5.84
CA ASN A 253 42.75 10.09 -4.95
C ASN A 253 42.07 9.51 -3.70
N PHE A 254 42.02 10.30 -2.62
CA PHE A 254 41.35 9.90 -1.39
C PHE A 254 39.87 9.55 -1.60
N GLU A 255 39.13 10.33 -2.40
CA GLU A 255 37.71 10.09 -2.69
C GLU A 255 37.45 8.72 -3.34
N ASP A 256 38.41 8.22 -4.11
CA ASP A 256 38.32 6.95 -4.83
C ASP A 256 38.50 5.72 -3.92
N LYS A 257 39.06 5.91 -2.72
CA LYS A 257 39.25 4.88 -1.69
C LYS A 257 38.52 5.17 -0.38
N LYS A 258 37.82 6.29 -0.30
CA LYS A 258 37.17 6.81 0.93
C LYS A 258 36.26 5.78 1.59
N TYR A 259 35.33 5.19 0.84
CA TYR A 259 34.35 4.27 1.43
C TYR A 259 34.95 2.91 1.76
N ILE A 260 36.02 2.51 1.07
CA ILE A 260 36.78 1.29 1.41
C ILE A 260 37.44 1.46 2.80
N LEU A 261 38.05 2.61 3.05
CA LEU A 261 38.68 2.94 4.33
C LEU A 261 37.64 3.13 5.44
N GLU A 262 36.59 3.92 5.20
CA GLU A 262 35.53 4.18 6.19
C GLU A 262 34.72 2.92 6.57
N CYS A 263 34.59 1.95 5.65
CA CYS A 263 33.88 0.70 5.91
C CYS A 263 34.77 -0.39 6.51
N ASN A 264 36.03 -0.09 6.85
CA ASN A 264 36.96 -1.02 7.49
C ASN A 264 37.13 -2.35 6.71
N VAL A 265 37.03 -2.29 5.37
CA VAL A 265 37.07 -3.49 4.50
C VAL A 265 38.40 -4.24 4.59
N LEU A 266 39.45 -3.56 5.06
CA LEU A 266 40.83 -4.03 5.04
C LEU A 266 41.43 -4.23 6.45
N ASN A 267 40.65 -4.12 7.53
CA ASN A 267 41.17 -4.05 8.90
C ASN A 267 41.84 -5.34 9.41
N ASP A 268 41.52 -6.50 8.82
CA ASP A 268 42.09 -7.81 9.11
C ASP A 268 43.31 -8.14 8.26
N ILE A 269 43.77 -7.23 7.39
CA ILE A 269 45.01 -7.38 6.62
C ILE A 269 46.12 -6.58 7.28
N ASN A 270 47.19 -7.27 7.69
CA ASN A 270 48.37 -6.64 8.25
C ASN A 270 49.61 -7.02 7.45
N ILE A 271 50.42 -6.03 7.07
CA ILE A 271 51.68 -6.24 6.32
C ILE A 271 52.83 -6.67 7.23
N SER A 272 52.75 -6.41 8.54
CA SER A 272 53.84 -6.73 9.47
C SER A 272 54.12 -8.24 9.60
N ASN A 273 53.15 -9.09 9.23
CA ASN A 273 53.36 -10.53 9.16
C ASN A 273 53.75 -10.92 7.74
N PHE A 274 55.06 -11.11 7.49
CA PHE A 274 55.58 -11.62 6.22
C PHE A 274 54.92 -12.95 5.78
N GLU A 275 54.40 -13.74 6.74
CA GLU A 275 53.61 -14.96 6.48
C GLU A 275 52.33 -14.71 5.67
N ASP A 276 51.76 -13.49 5.72
CA ASP A 276 50.58 -13.17 4.92
C ASP A 276 50.93 -13.12 3.42
N PHE A 277 52.10 -12.61 3.03
CA PHE A 277 52.45 -12.46 1.61
C PHE A 277 53.37 -13.56 1.08
N SER A 278 53.98 -14.36 1.96
CA SER A 278 54.88 -15.47 1.62
C SER A 278 54.21 -16.85 1.55
N GLY A 279 52.88 -16.90 1.69
CA GLY A 279 52.09 -18.13 1.56
C GLY A 279 52.35 -18.81 0.22
N GLY A 280 53.04 -19.95 0.28
CA GLY A 280 53.32 -20.81 -0.86
C GLY A 280 52.08 -21.04 -1.69
N VAL A 281 52.30 -21.02 -3.00
CA VAL A 281 51.31 -21.27 -4.05
C VAL A 281 50.56 -22.57 -3.76
N PHE A 282 49.43 -22.49 -3.05
CA PHE A 282 48.40 -23.53 -3.08
C PHE A 282 47.56 -23.26 -4.32
N PHE A 283 48.03 -23.78 -5.46
CA PHE A 283 47.12 -24.10 -6.55
C PHE A 283 46.19 -25.21 -6.05
N MET A 284 44.91 -24.88 -5.85
CA MET A 284 43.80 -25.82 -5.93
C MET A 284 42.69 -25.18 -6.74
#